data_AF-A0A520U0R0-F1
#
_entry.id   AF-A0A520U0R0-F1
#
_cell.length_a   1.000
_cell.length_b   1.000
_cell.length_c   1.000
_cell.angle_alpha   90.00
_cell.angle_beta   90.00
_cell.angle_gamma   90.00
#
_symmetry.space_group_name_H-M   'P 1'
#
loop_
_entity.id
_entity.type
_entity.pdbx_description
1 polymer ?
#
loop_
_entity_poly.entity_id
_entity_poly.type
_entity_poly.pdbx_seq_one_letter_code
_entity_poly.pdbx_strand_id
1 'polypeptide(L)' 'MNLISRILDKIDVTLFIIYAFMGIGSVYLGAFIRNQIDMPFWPEIFICILVISPIYFLVRLAKKKYMPK' A
#
# COMPACT_ATOMS: atom_id res chain seq x y z
N MET A 1 -11.75 22.88 19.37
CA MET A 1 -11.37 21.62 18.69
C MET A 1 -10.55 21.96 17.46
N ASN A 2 -9.26 21.62 17.48
CA ASN A 2 -8.29 22.04 16.47
C ASN A 2 -8.59 21.36 15.12
N LEU A 3 -8.32 22.06 14.00
CA LEU A 3 -8.53 21.58 12.62
C LEU A 3 -8.00 20.13 12.40
N ILE A 4 -6.88 19.82 13.05
CA ILE A 4 -6.21 18.52 13.05
C ILE A 4 -7.11 17.39 13.57
N SER A 5 -7.89 17.63 14.63
CA SER A 5 -8.77 16.61 15.20
C SER A 5 -9.94 16.27 14.26
N ARG A 6 -10.41 17.24 13.46
CA ARG A 6 -11.46 17.04 12.46
C ARG A 6 -11.00 16.23 11.25
N ILE A 7 -9.71 16.33 10.89
CA ILE A 7 -9.11 15.58 9.78
C ILE A 7 -8.85 14.14 10.21
N LEU A 8 -8.31 13.95 11.42
CA LEU A 8 -8.07 12.63 12.00
C LEU A 8 -9.35 11.79 12.12
N ASP A 9 -10.48 12.42 12.47
CA ASP A 9 -11.78 11.73 12.56
C ASP A 9 -12.30 11.18 11.23
N LYS A 10 -11.81 11.70 10.09
CA LYS A 10 -12.17 11.20 8.75
C LYS A 10 -11.21 10.14 8.23
N ILE A 11 -10.07 9.93 8.89
CA ILE A 11 -9.09 8.95 8.47
C ILE A 11 -9.50 7.60 9.01
N ASP A 12 -9.68 6.64 8.12
CA ASP A 12 -9.75 5.24 8.49
C ASP A 12 -8.35 4.77 8.90
N VAL A 13 -8.10 4.79 10.22
CA VAL A 13 -6.81 4.43 10.82
C VAL A 13 -6.37 3.02 10.42
N THR A 14 -7.32 2.09 10.27
CA THR A 14 -7.03 0.72 9.86
C THR A 14 -6.51 0.67 8.42
N LEU A 15 -7.17 1.34 7.48
CA LEU A 15 -6.66 1.46 6.11
C LEU A 15 -5.33 2.21 6.04
N PHE A 16 -5.17 3.27 6.84
CA PHE A 16 -3.93 4.04 6.89
C PHE A 16 -2.75 3.16 7.28
N ILE A 17 -2.90 2.35 8.33
CA ILE A 17 -1.86 1.42 8.79
C ILE A 17 -1.57 0.37 7.70
N ILE A 18 -2.60 -0.25 7.13
CA ILE A 18 -2.41 -1.28 6.09
C ILE A 18 -1.68 -0.72 4.87
N TYR A 19 -2.07 0.46 4.39
CA TYR A 19 -1.43 1.11 3.26
C TYR A 19 0.00 1.56 3.55
N ALA A 20 0.29 2.00 4.79
CA ALA A 20 1.65 2.30 5.21
C ALA A 20 2.55 1.04 5.16
N PHE A 21 2.07 -0.09 5.69
CA PHE A 21 2.79 -1.37 5.58
C PHE A 21 2.99 -1.82 4.13
N MET A 22 1.97 -1.66 3.29
CA MET A 22 2.09 -1.96 1.86
C MET A 22 3.11 -1.06 1.14
N GLY A 23 3.16 0.23 1.50
CA GLY A 23 4.16 1.16 0.99
C GLY A 23 5.59 0.73 1.37
N ILE A 24 5.81 0.38 2.63
CA ILE A 24 7.11 -0.17 3.07
C ILE A 24 7.44 -1.47 2.33
N GLY A 25 6.46 -2.37 2.23
CA GLY A 25 6.60 -3.63 1.50
C GLY A 25 6.99 -3.42 0.03
N SER A 26 6.43 -2.40 -0.63
CA SER A 26 6.78 -2.08 -2.02
C SER A 26 8.22 -1.63 -2.20
N VAL A 27 8.73 -0.81 -1.28
CA VAL A 27 10.12 -0.33 -1.32
C VAL A 27 11.08 -1.50 -1.09
N TYR A 28 10.75 -2.38 -0.15
CA TYR A 28 11.52 -3.60 0.09
C TYR A 28 11.53 -4.53 -1.13
N LEU A 29 10.38 -4.71 -1.78
CA LEU A 29 10.24 -5.55 -2.98
C LEU A 29 11.07 -4.99 -4.15
N GLY A 30 11.03 -3.68 -4.39
CA GLY A 30 11.87 -3.03 -5.40
C GLY A 30 13.36 -3.22 -5.10
N ALA A 31 13.78 -3.02 -3.85
CA ALA A 31 15.17 -3.26 -3.43
C ALA A 31 15.59 -4.73 -3.58
N PHE A 32 14.69 -5.67 -3.26
CA PHE A 32 14.95 -7.09 -3.45
C PHE A 32 15.12 -7.46 -4.93
N ILE A 33 14.26 -6.95 -5.80
CA ILE A 33 14.36 -7.19 -7.25
C ILE A 33 15.68 -6.62 -7.78
N ARG A 34 16.04 -5.39 -7.41
CA ARG A 34 17.32 -4.76 -7.81
C ARG A 34 18.54 -5.56 -7.38
N ASN A 35 18.48 -6.21 -6.21
CA ASN A 35 19.57 -7.05 -5.73
C ASN A 35 19.73 -8.36 -6.49
N GLN A 36 18.69 -8.82 -7.19
CA GLN A 36 18.70 -10.09 -7.92
C GLN A 36 18.84 -9.90 -9.44
N ILE A 37 18.37 -8.77 -9.95
CA ILE A 37 18.29 -8.50 -11.39
C ILE A 37 18.70 -7.05 -11.63
N ASP A 38 19.71 -6.85 -12.47
CA ASP A 38 20.09 -5.53 -12.95
C ASP A 38 19.09 -5.07 -14.03
N MET A 39 18.00 -4.47 -13.56
CA MET A 39 16.83 -4.15 -14.36
C MET A 39 16.71 -2.62 -14.52
N PRO A 40 16.34 -2.12 -15.71
CA PRO A 40 16.05 -0.71 -15.89
C PRO A 40 14.89 -0.25 -14.99
N PHE A 41 14.90 1.02 -14.60
CA PHE A 41 13.95 1.62 -13.66
C PHE A 41 12.47 1.41 -14.04
N TRP A 42 12.13 1.50 -15.33
CA TRP A 42 10.76 1.40 -15.82
C TRP A 42 10.13 0.00 -15.63
N PRO A 43 10.78 -1.09 -16.07
CA PRO A 43 10.34 -2.46 -15.74
C PRO A 43 10.20 -2.74 -14.25
N GLU A 44 11.09 -2.19 -13.41
CA GLU A 44 11.01 -2.38 -11.95
C GLU A 44 9.72 -1.76 -11.39
N ILE A 45 9.38 -0.53 -11.78
CA ILE A 45 8.12 0.11 -11.42
C ILE A 45 6.94 -0.74 -11.86
N PHE A 46 6.99 -1.26 -13.09
CA PHE A 46 5.91 -2.07 -13.64
C PHE A 46 5.67 -3.35 -12.82
N ILE A 47 6.75 -4.05 -12.43
CA ILE A 47 6.67 -5.24 -11.57
C ILE A 47 6.12 -4.87 -10.20
N CYS A 48 6.61 -3.78 -9.59
CA CYS A 48 6.10 -3.29 -8.32
C CYS A 48 4.59 -3.01 -8.41
N ILE A 49 4.12 -2.29 -9.43
CA ILE A 49 2.68 -2.02 -9.65
C ILE A 49 1.91 -3.33 -9.81
N LEU A 50 2.40 -4.28 -10.60
CA LEU A 50 1.76 -5.57 -10.81
C LEU A 50 1.61 -6.40 -9.53
N VAL A 51 2.58 -6.31 -8.62
CA VAL A 51 2.54 -7.06 -7.35
C VAL A 51 1.68 -6.34 -6.30
N ILE A 52 1.77 -5.01 -6.22
CA ILE A 52 1.09 -4.21 -5.18
C ILE A 52 -0.40 -4.02 -5.49
N SER A 53 -0.76 -3.85 -6.77
CA SER A 53 -2.14 -3.58 -7.21
C SER A 53 -3.14 -4.68 -6.78
N PRO A 54 -2.87 -5.98 -7.02
CA PRO A 54 -3.75 -7.06 -6.57
C PRO A 54 -3.91 -7.08 -5.05
N ILE A 55 -2.83 -6.83 -4.31
CA ILE A 55 -2.87 -6.79 -2.84
C ILE A 55 -3.77 -5.63 -2.38
N TYR A 56 -3.69 -4.47 -3.03
CA TYR A 56 -4.56 -3.32 -2.75
C TYR A 56 -6.04 -3.66 -2.98
N PHE A 57 -6.33 -4.33 -4.11
CA PHE A 57 -7.67 -4.78 -4.42
C PHE A 57 -8.21 -5.76 -3.37
N LEU A 58 -7.38 -6.73 -2.96
CA LEU A 58 -7.74 -7.71 -1.94
C LEU A 58 -7.99 -7.07 -0.57
N VAL A 59 -7.13 -6.14 -0.14
CA VAL A 59 -7.34 -5.38 1.11
C VAL A 59 -8.66 -4.62 1.07
N ARG A 60 -8.97 -3.97 -0.06
CA ARG A 60 -10.24 -3.25 -0.23
C ARG A 60 -11.44 -4.18 -0.18
N LEU A 61 -11.34 -5.36 -0.80
CA LEU A 61 -12.39 -6.38 -0.79
C LEU A 61 -12.58 -6.97 0.60
N ALA A 62 -11.49 -7.26 1.31
CA ALA A 62 -11.49 -7.75 2.68
C ALA A 62 -12.11 -6.73 3.64
N LYS A 63 -11.74 -5.45 3.52
CA LYS A 63 -12.38 -4.38 4.29
C LYS A 63 -13.89 -4.36 4.08
N LYS A 64 -14.34 -4.39 2.82
CA LYS A 64 -15.78 -4.39 2.50
C LYS A 64 -16.52 -5.59 3.11
N LYS A 65 -15.86 -6.74 3.20
CA LYS A 65 -16.45 -7.98 3.73
C LYS A 65 -16.43 -8.09 5.26
N TYR A 66 -15.34 -7.67 5.90
CA TYR A 66 -15.10 -7.91 7.33
C TYR A 66 -15.24 -6.65 8.21
N MET A 67 -15.20 -5.45 7.62
CA MET A 67 -15.41 -4.18 8.32
C MET A 67 -16.32 -3.25 7.49
N PRO A 68 -17.60 -3.62 7.30
CA PRO A 68 -18.61 -2.74 6.72
C PRO A 68 -18.96 -1.66 7.76
N LYS A 69 -18.16 -0.59 7.81
CA LYS A 69 -18.54 0.68 8.41
C LYS A 69 -18.91 1.67 7.32
#